data_AF-A0A831KJF8-F1
#
_entry.id   AF-A0A831KJF8-F1
#
_cell.length_a   1.000
_cell.length_b   1.000
_cell.length_c   1.000
_cell.angle_alpha   90.00
_cell.angle_beta   90.00
_cell.angle_gamma   90.00
#
_symmetry.space_group_name_H-M   'P 1'
#
loop_
_entity.id
_entity.type
_entity.pdbx_description
1 polymer ?
#
loop_
_entity_poly.entity_id
_entity_poly.type
_entity_poly.pdbx_seq_one_letter_code
_entity_poly.pdbx_strand_id
1 'polypeptide(L)' 'MNDKKREKVAAVIVSYNRKEPLSECLDAVLRQAYPVEAVYIIDNASTDGTP' A
#
# COMPACT_ATOMS: atom_id res chain seq x y z
N MET A 1 31.60 6.85 8.79
CA MET A 1 31.10 5.76 7.94
C MET A 1 30.19 4.90 8.78
N ASN A 2 28.89 4.85 8.47
CA ASN A 2 28.00 3.77 8.89
C ASN A 2 26.95 3.67 7.79
N ASP A 3 27.29 2.97 6.72
CA ASP A 3 26.33 2.54 5.70
C ASP A 3 25.45 1.44 6.30
N LYS A 4 24.54 1.82 7.21
CA LYS A 4 23.43 0.93 7.57
C LYS A 4 22.56 0.81 6.33
N LYS A 5 22.60 -0.36 5.70
CA LYS A 5 21.74 -0.73 4.58
C LYS A 5 20.28 -0.45 4.98
N ARG A 6 19.61 0.46 4.27
CA ARG A 6 18.18 0.72 4.48
C ARG A 6 17.41 -0.56 4.18
N GLU A 7 16.52 -0.95 5.08
CA GLU A 7 15.58 -2.03 4.85
C GLU A 7 14.59 -1.62 3.77
N LYS A 8 14.36 -2.52 2.81
CA LYS A 8 13.39 -2.26 1.73
C LYS A 8 12.04 -2.77 2.19
N VAL A 9 11.05 -1.89 2.25
CA VAL A 9 9.69 -2.23 2.67
C VAL A 9 8.75 -2.10 1.48
N ALA A 10 7.90 -3.11 1.28
CA ALA A 10 6.81 -3.05 0.31
C ALA A 10 5.48 -3.35 1.02
N ALA A 11 4.43 -2.64 0.65
CA ALA A 11 3.07 -2.90 1.10
C ALA A 11 2.33 -3.75 0.06
N VAL A 12 1.63 -4.79 0.51
CA VAL A 12 0.73 -5.60 -0.34
C VAL A 12 -0.66 -5.50 0.27
N ILE A 13 -1.60 -4.96 -0.49
CA ILE A 13 -2.97 -4.68 -0.04
C ILE A 13 -3.93 -5.47 -0.92
N VAL A 14 -4.72 -6.35 -0.30
CA VAL A 14 -5.78 -7.08 -1.00
C VAL A 14 -7.10 -6.35 -0.76
N SER A 15 -7.88 -6.11 -1.81
CA SER A 15 -9.15 -5.40 -1.74
C SER A 15 -10.25 -6.16 -2.48
N TYR A 16 -11.50 -6.02 -2.00
CA TYR A 16 -12.70 -6.51 -2.65
C TYR A 16 -13.90 -5.63 -2.28
N ASN A 17 -14.43 -4.88 -3.25
CA ASN A 17 -15.55 -3.96 -3.08
C ASN A 17 -15.35 -2.96 -1.92
N ARG A 18 -14.19 -2.29 -1.88
CA ARG A 18 -13.77 -1.38 -0.80
C ARG A 18 -13.14 -0.11 -1.35
N LYS A 19 -13.74 0.50 -2.38
CA LYS A 19 -13.18 1.69 -3.05
C LYS A 19 -12.76 2.82 -2.10
N GLU A 20 -13.65 3.29 -1.22
CA GLU A 20 -13.34 4.40 -0.31
C GLU A 20 -12.34 3.99 0.80
N PRO A 21 -12.52 2.85 1.51
CA PRO A 21 -11.53 2.40 2.49
C PRO A 21 -10.14 2.11 1.90
N LEU A 22 -10.06 1.68 0.63
CA LEU A 22 -8.79 1.46 -0.05
C LEU A 22 -8.03 2.79 -0.21
N SER A 23 -8.72 3.88 -0.54
CA SER A 23 -8.11 5.20 -0.63
C SER A 23 -7.53 5.65 0.71
N GLU A 24 -8.28 5.50 1.80
CA GLU A 24 -7.81 5.85 3.16
C GLU A 24 -6.61 4.98 3.59
N CYS A 25 -6.62 3.70 3.24
CA CYS A 25 -5.52 2.78 3.50
C CYS A 25 -4.23 3.20 2.77
N LEU A 26 -4.34 3.51 1.47
CA LEU A 26 -3.20 3.97 0.66
C LEU A 26 -2.62 5.26 1.24
N ASP A 27 -3.47 6.21 1.59
CA ASP A 27 -3.11 7.45 2.27
C ASP A 27 -2.30 7.20 3.57
N ALA A 28 -2.76 6.25 4.40
CA ALA A 28 -2.07 5.90 5.64
C ALA A 28 -0.72 5.21 5.38
N VAL A 29 -0.63 4.35 4.37
CA VAL A 29 0.61 3.66 3.97
C VAL A 29 1.64 4.63 3.40
N LEU A 30 1.22 5.62 2.61
CA LEU A 30 2.10 6.62 2.04
C LEU A 30 2.62 7.64 3.07
N ARG A 31 1.91 7.81 4.19
CA ARG A 31 2.31 8.72 5.29
C ARG A 31 3.14 8.06 6.40
N GLN A 32 3.57 6.80 6.22
CA GLN A 32 4.39 6.12 7.24
C GLN A 32 5.72 6.83 7.49
N ALA A 33 6.15 6.87 8.75
CA ALA A 33 7.43 7.47 9.14
C ALA A 33 8.64 6.78 8.48
N TYR A 34 8.49 5.48 8.19
CA TYR A 34 9.40 4.74 7.32
C TYR A 34 8.76 4.59 5.94
N PRO A 35 9.36 5.11 4.86
CA PRO A 35 8.74 5.07 3.54
C PRO A 35 8.69 3.65 2.99
N VAL A 36 7.58 3.32 2.34
CA VAL A 36 7.48 2.12 1.50
C VAL A 36 8.10 2.40 0.14
N GLU A 37 8.83 1.43 -0.41
CA GLU A 37 9.43 1.52 -1.75
C GLU A 37 8.45 1.10 -2.85
N ALA A 38 7.47 0.27 -2.51
CA ALA A 38 6.46 -0.21 -3.44
C ALA A 38 5.14 -0.47 -2.72
N VAL A 39 4.04 -0.29 -3.45
CA VAL A 39 2.69 -0.67 -3.03
C VAL A 39 2.09 -1.53 -4.14
N TYR A 40 1.65 -2.73 -3.78
CA TYR A 40 0.95 -3.65 -4.67
C TYR A 40 -0.50 -3.77 -4.22
N ILE A 41 -1.43 -3.49 -5.12
CA ILE A 41 -2.86 -3.69 -4.89
C ILE A 41 -3.27 -4.95 -5.61
N ILE A 42 -3.89 -5.87 -4.89
CA ILE A 42 -4.46 -7.10 -5.42
C ILE A 42 -5.97 -6.92 -5.36
N ASP A 43 -6.58 -6.56 -6.49
CA ASP A 43 -8.02 -6.56 -6.62
C ASP A 43 -8.54 -7.99 -6.76
N ASN A 44 -9.43 -8.38 -5.85
CA ASN A 44 -10.03 -9.72 -5.84
C ASN A 44 -11.36 -9.74 -6.61
N ALA A 45 -11.33 -9.23 -7.85
CA ALA A 45 -12.47 -9.13 -8.77
C ALA A 45 -13.61 -8.21 -8.27
N SER A 46 -13.27 -6.99 -7.87
CA SER A 46 -14.28 -6.02 -7.44
C SER A 46 -15.20 -5.58 -8.58
N THR A 47 -16.43 -5.24 -8.22
CA THR A 47 -17.47 -4.74 -9.14
C THR A 47 -17.94 -3.33 -8.79
N ASP A 48 -17.43 -2.75 -7.70
CA ASP A 48 -17.75 -1.39 -7.22
C ASP A 48 -16.89 -0.28 -7.84
N GLY A 49 -15.99 -0.62 -8.76
CA GLY A 49 -15.04 0.31 -9.34
C GLY A 49 -13.81 0.60 -8.46
N THR A 50 -13.46 -0.33 -7.56
CA THR A 50 -12.10 -0.47 -7.01
C THR A 50 -11.10 -0.68 -8.17
N PRO A 51 -9.99 0.08 -8.23
CA PRO A 51 -8.98 -0.04 -9.29
C PRO A 51 -8.06 -1.25 -9.14
#